data_AF-A0A968YZC2-F1
#
_entry.id   AF-A0A968YZC2-F1
#
_cell.length_a   1.000
_cell.length_b   1.000
_cell.length_c   1.000
_cell.angle_alpha   90.00
_cell.angle_beta   90.00
_cell.angle_gamma   90.00
#
_symmetry.space_group_name_H-M   'P 1'
#
loop_
_entity.id
_entity.type
_entity.pdbx_description
1 polymer ?
#
loop_
_entity_poly.entity_id
_entity_poly.type
_entity_poly.pdbx_seq_one_letter_code
_entity_poly.pdbx_strand_id
1 'polypeptide(L)'
;MRERYQKDLTIDDRGHQFNTDLLEAWELGALLELAELTTVSALQRKESRGGHSREDYKDRDDVNWMVHTLLTKENQGYYGDFGQGEQFAKALQESFVYTWTYSPFRQRRHGNDVSDRPPYQFVVCSQNHDQIGNRMLGERLSQLVSFSGSKLAAAAVLLSPYIPLLFMGEEYGETAPFTYFVSHSDPDLLEAIRQGRAQEFKDFHAVGAPADAASLDTFKACQLNWAERSQGQHGVLLAFYQRLIQLRRQLPALHISDRRDFEAFWQSDLVGLHRWHNEQAALALFNFGDQTAEYSLACAGTWQKRLDSSDEQWLGSGAIAADSLTPSETVSLPPQSLVLYEKLV
;
A
#
# COMPACT_ATOMS: atom_id res chain seq x y z
N MET A 1 -13.90 0.24 -29.65
CA MET A 1 -14.70 -0.27 -28.53
C MET A 1 -15.34 0.87 -27.75
N ARG A 2 -14.59 1.81 -27.15
CA ARG A 2 -15.14 2.99 -26.45
C ARG A 2 -16.13 3.83 -27.26
N GLU A 3 -15.84 4.12 -28.52
CA GLU A 3 -16.78 4.88 -29.35
C GLU A 3 -18.12 4.17 -29.53
N ARG A 4 -18.12 2.83 -29.62
CA ARG A 4 -19.35 2.02 -29.72
C ARG A 4 -20.09 1.97 -28.38
N TYR A 5 -19.37 1.87 -27.26
CA TYR A 5 -19.96 2.00 -25.93
C TYR A 5 -20.66 3.36 -25.74
N GLN A 6 -20.06 4.45 -26.23
CA GLN A 6 -20.63 5.79 -26.09
C GLN A 6 -21.78 6.08 -27.06
N LYS A 7 -21.74 5.51 -28.28
CA LYS A 7 -22.68 5.87 -29.36
C LYS A 7 -23.80 4.84 -29.56
N ASP A 8 -23.52 3.57 -29.27
CA ASP A 8 -24.37 2.45 -29.68
C ASP A 8 -24.93 1.66 -28.48
N LEU A 9 -24.47 1.90 -27.25
CA LEU A 9 -24.98 1.21 -26.07
C LEU A 9 -26.41 1.67 -25.75
N THR A 10 -27.32 0.71 -25.70
CA THR A 10 -28.70 0.92 -25.28
C THR A 10 -29.01 0.01 -24.11
N ILE A 11 -29.80 0.52 -23.16
CA ILE A 11 -30.32 -0.27 -22.05
C ILE A 11 -31.76 -0.63 -22.42
N ASP A 12 -32.01 -1.94 -22.55
CA ASP A 12 -33.29 -2.45 -23.01
C ASP A 12 -34.27 -2.57 -21.83
N ASP A 13 -33.77 -2.91 -20.64
CA ASP A 13 -34.58 -2.92 -19.42
C ASP A 13 -34.77 -1.50 -18.86
N ARG A 14 -36.03 -1.04 -18.76
CA ARG A 14 -36.41 0.25 -18.17
C ARG A 14 -37.02 0.13 -16.77
N GLY A 15 -36.94 -1.05 -16.15
CA GLY A 15 -37.39 -1.31 -14.80
C GLY A 15 -36.64 -0.47 -13.77
N HIS A 16 -37.34 -0.09 -12.69
CA HIS A 16 -36.80 0.74 -11.61
C HIS A 16 -36.41 -0.05 -10.35
N GLN A 17 -36.49 -1.39 -10.38
CA GLN A 17 -36.10 -2.27 -9.28
C GLN A 17 -35.20 -3.39 -9.82
N PHE A 18 -33.97 -3.50 -9.29
CA PHE A 18 -32.97 -4.52 -9.64
C PHE A 18 -32.67 -4.65 -11.15
N ASN A 19 -32.34 -3.54 -11.80
CA ASN A 19 -32.01 -3.49 -13.23
C ASN A 19 -30.55 -3.95 -13.46
N THR A 20 -30.38 -5.24 -13.71
CA THR A 20 -29.07 -5.85 -13.96
C THR A 20 -28.47 -5.40 -15.30
N ASP A 21 -29.30 -5.10 -16.29
CA ASP A 21 -28.88 -4.59 -17.61
C ASP A 21 -28.15 -3.24 -17.47
N LEU A 22 -28.68 -2.33 -16.65
CA LEU A 22 -28.01 -1.06 -16.30
C LEU A 22 -26.71 -1.30 -15.53
N LEU A 23 -26.67 -2.29 -14.63
CA LEU A 23 -25.46 -2.62 -13.86
C LEU A 23 -24.37 -3.17 -14.79
N GLU A 24 -24.70 -4.12 -15.65
CA GLU A 24 -23.80 -4.72 -16.65
C GLU A 24 -23.30 -3.67 -17.64
N ALA A 25 -24.15 -2.74 -18.07
CA ALA A 25 -23.77 -1.60 -18.91
C ALA A 25 -22.78 -0.65 -18.22
N TRP A 26 -22.95 -0.42 -16.91
CA TRP A 26 -22.02 0.39 -16.13
C TRP A 26 -20.69 -0.34 -15.89
N GLU A 27 -20.75 -1.62 -15.53
CA GLU A 27 -19.58 -2.49 -15.37
C GLU A 27 -18.77 -2.60 -16.66
N LEU A 28 -19.43 -2.74 -17.82
CA LEU A 28 -18.77 -2.74 -19.11
C LEU A 28 -18.02 -1.43 -19.37
N GLY A 29 -18.59 -0.29 -18.98
CA GLY A 29 -17.92 1.00 -19.04
C GLY A 29 -16.63 1.01 -18.21
N ALA A 30 -16.73 0.63 -16.94
CA ALA A 30 -15.58 0.53 -16.04
C ALA A 30 -14.53 -0.47 -16.56
N LEU A 31 -14.96 -1.62 -17.10
CA LEU A 31 -14.07 -2.62 -17.69
C LEU A 31 -13.37 -2.10 -18.95
N LEU A 32 -14.00 -1.25 -19.77
CA LEU A 32 -13.36 -0.63 -20.92
C LEU A 32 -12.31 0.40 -20.51
N GLU A 33 -12.54 1.15 -19.42
CA GLU A 33 -11.52 2.07 -18.88
C GLU A 33 -10.36 1.31 -18.26
N LEU A 34 -10.66 0.28 -17.46
CA LEU A 34 -9.64 -0.59 -16.89
C LEU A 34 -8.86 -1.33 -17.98
N ALA A 35 -9.51 -1.83 -19.03
CA ALA A 35 -8.86 -2.48 -20.15
C ALA A 35 -7.96 -1.53 -20.92
N GLU A 36 -8.36 -0.27 -21.14
CA GLU A 36 -7.49 0.73 -21.76
C GLU A 36 -6.30 1.06 -20.86
N LEU A 37 -6.53 1.31 -19.58
CA LEU A 37 -5.46 1.62 -18.63
C LEU A 37 -4.51 0.44 -18.47
N THR A 38 -5.02 -0.78 -18.41
CA THR A 38 -4.27 -2.03 -18.46
C THR A 38 -3.50 -2.17 -19.75
N THR A 39 -4.11 -1.89 -20.91
CA THR A 39 -3.43 -2.02 -22.22
C THR A 39 -2.33 -0.98 -22.37
N VAL A 40 -2.56 0.26 -21.96
CA VAL A 40 -1.55 1.33 -21.93
C VAL A 40 -0.43 0.96 -20.96
N SER A 41 -0.79 0.46 -19.77
CA SER A 41 0.18 -0.02 -18.77
C SER A 41 1.00 -1.20 -19.30
N ALA A 42 0.37 -2.18 -19.95
CA ALA A 42 0.99 -3.34 -20.58
C ALA A 42 1.85 -2.94 -21.81
N LEU A 43 1.46 -1.90 -22.55
CA LEU A 43 2.24 -1.39 -23.67
C LEU A 43 3.54 -0.72 -23.18
N GLN A 44 3.48 -0.03 -22.05
CA GLN A 44 4.65 0.56 -21.40
C GLN A 44 5.49 -0.47 -20.66
N ARG A 45 4.89 -1.56 -20.19
CA ARG A 45 5.54 -2.64 -19.45
C ARG A 45 6.22 -3.62 -20.42
N LYS A 46 7.55 -3.61 -20.42
CA LYS A 46 8.41 -4.41 -21.32
C LYS A 46 9.08 -5.58 -20.58
N GLU A 47 8.30 -6.37 -19.83
CA GLU A 47 8.84 -7.46 -18.99
C GLU A 47 7.90 -8.67 -18.89
N SER A 48 8.40 -9.76 -18.30
CA SER A 48 7.84 -11.11 -18.38
C SER A 48 6.99 -11.58 -17.17
N ARG A 49 6.35 -10.71 -16.37
CA ARG A 49 5.60 -11.11 -15.15
C ARG A 49 4.28 -10.33 -14.89
N GLY A 50 3.41 -10.93 -14.09
CA GLY A 50 2.12 -10.37 -13.66
C GLY A 50 1.00 -10.52 -14.69
N GLY A 51 -0.22 -10.08 -14.37
CA GLY A 51 -1.40 -10.20 -15.24
C GLY A 51 -1.31 -9.49 -16.60
N HIS A 52 -0.18 -8.85 -16.90
CA HIS A 52 0.09 -8.08 -18.13
C HIS A 52 1.37 -8.56 -18.86
N SER A 53 1.86 -9.77 -18.59
CA SER A 53 3.05 -10.33 -19.25
C SER A 53 2.89 -10.36 -20.78
N ARG A 54 3.97 -10.08 -21.51
CA ARG A 54 3.97 -10.02 -22.98
C ARG A 54 4.95 -11.02 -23.60
N GLU A 55 4.49 -11.76 -24.61
CA GLU A 55 5.27 -12.82 -25.27
C GLU A 55 6.50 -12.30 -26.05
N ASP A 56 6.53 -11.02 -26.40
CA ASP A 56 7.65 -10.36 -27.08
C ASP A 56 8.76 -9.86 -26.13
N TYR A 57 8.56 -9.95 -24.81
CA TYR A 57 9.55 -9.65 -23.76
C TYR A 57 9.73 -10.87 -22.86
N LYS A 58 10.47 -11.86 -23.36
CA LYS A 58 10.66 -13.18 -22.72
C LYS A 58 11.59 -13.18 -21.52
N ASP A 59 12.44 -12.15 -21.43
CA ASP A 59 13.43 -12.01 -20.38
C ASP A 59 12.92 -11.07 -19.27
N ARG A 60 13.27 -11.43 -18.03
CA ARG A 60 12.92 -10.69 -16.83
C ARG A 60 13.65 -9.34 -16.79
N ASP A 61 12.92 -8.23 -16.87
CA ASP A 61 13.46 -6.87 -16.72
C ASP A 61 13.25 -6.33 -15.30
N ASP A 62 14.04 -6.88 -14.38
CA ASP A 62 14.15 -6.39 -13.00
C ASP A 62 14.81 -5.01 -12.90
N VAL A 63 15.30 -4.44 -13.99
CA VAL A 63 16.04 -3.18 -13.99
C VAL A 63 15.08 -2.00 -13.84
N ASN A 64 13.87 -2.11 -14.40
CA ASN A 64 12.97 -0.97 -14.56
C ASN A 64 11.65 -1.04 -13.75
N TRP A 65 11.27 -2.18 -13.15
CA TRP A 65 9.86 -2.41 -12.72
C TRP A 65 9.62 -2.89 -11.27
N MET A 66 10.52 -2.63 -10.32
CA MET A 66 10.32 -3.06 -8.90
C MET A 66 10.44 -1.92 -7.89
N VAL A 67 9.36 -1.67 -7.14
CA VAL A 67 9.40 -0.84 -5.93
C VAL A 67 8.35 -1.36 -4.94
N HIS A 68 8.78 -1.80 -3.75
CA HIS A 68 7.90 -2.02 -2.59
C HIS A 68 8.65 -1.66 -1.31
N THR A 69 7.89 -1.21 -0.31
CA THR A 69 8.39 -0.62 0.94
C THR A 69 7.89 -1.43 2.14
N LEU A 70 8.75 -1.51 3.15
CA LEU A 70 8.71 -2.44 4.28
C LEU A 70 7.68 -2.11 5.36
N LEU A 71 7.09 -3.16 5.95
CA LEU A 71 6.58 -3.16 7.33
C LEU A 71 6.79 -4.48 8.08
N THR A 72 7.27 -5.52 7.40
CA THR A 72 7.58 -6.83 8.01
C THR A 72 9.09 -6.93 8.23
N LYS A 73 9.53 -7.60 9.32
CA LYS A 73 10.96 -7.91 9.56
C LYS A 73 11.47 -9.06 8.66
N GLU A 74 10.79 -9.33 7.55
CA GLU A 74 11.14 -10.40 6.63
C GLU A 74 12.38 -10.00 5.83
N ASN A 75 13.35 -10.91 5.74
CA ASN A 75 14.62 -10.69 5.04
C ASN A 75 14.85 -11.67 3.88
N GLN A 76 13.81 -12.41 3.49
CA GLN A 76 13.90 -13.42 2.43
C GLN A 76 13.72 -12.79 1.04
N GLY A 77 14.37 -13.36 0.04
CA GLY A 77 14.29 -12.87 -1.34
C GLY A 77 14.69 -11.39 -1.45
N TYR A 78 13.92 -10.62 -2.21
CA TYR A 78 14.21 -9.21 -2.44
C TYR A 78 13.99 -8.31 -1.21
N TYR A 79 13.37 -8.82 -0.13
CA TYR A 79 13.18 -8.05 1.10
C TYR A 79 14.50 -7.82 1.87
N GLY A 80 15.50 -8.69 1.71
CA GLY A 80 16.80 -8.58 2.40
C GLY A 80 17.62 -7.33 2.05
N ASP A 81 17.24 -6.61 1.00
CA ASP A 81 17.82 -5.33 0.59
C ASP A 81 17.28 -4.12 1.39
N PHE A 82 16.24 -4.34 2.19
CA PHE A 82 15.52 -3.32 2.92
C PHE A 82 15.44 -3.67 4.41
N GLY A 83 15.05 -2.72 5.26
CA GLY A 83 14.91 -2.97 6.70
C GLY A 83 15.11 -1.76 7.61
N GLN A 84 15.59 -0.64 7.05
CA GLN A 84 16.09 0.48 7.84
C GLN A 84 15.17 1.69 7.75
N GLY A 85 14.96 2.41 8.86
CA GLY A 85 14.16 3.64 8.89
C GLY A 85 14.72 4.72 7.95
N GLU A 86 16.04 4.80 7.80
CA GLU A 86 16.71 5.68 6.84
C GLU A 86 16.25 5.41 5.40
N GLN A 87 16.13 4.13 5.01
CA GLN A 87 15.64 3.76 3.68
C GLN A 87 14.18 4.17 3.49
N PHE A 88 13.36 4.09 4.54
CA PHE A 88 11.97 4.55 4.47
C PHE A 88 11.88 6.07 4.31
N ALA A 89 12.64 6.84 5.10
CA ALA A 89 12.73 8.29 4.93
C ALA A 89 13.23 8.67 3.52
N LYS A 90 14.24 7.96 3.01
CA LYS A 90 14.71 8.12 1.63
C LYS A 90 13.63 7.82 0.60
N ALA A 91 12.85 6.75 0.77
CA ALA A 91 11.73 6.45 -0.13
C ALA A 91 10.64 7.53 -0.08
N LEU A 92 10.36 8.09 1.09
CA LEU A 92 9.44 9.21 1.22
C LEU A 92 9.99 10.47 0.53
N GLN A 93 11.28 10.77 0.67
CA GLN A 93 11.92 11.94 0.07
C GLN A 93 12.10 11.82 -1.45
N GLU A 94 12.68 10.71 -1.90
CA GLU A 94 13.22 10.50 -3.25
C GLU A 94 12.38 9.52 -4.10
N SER A 95 11.27 9.01 -3.58
CA SER A 95 10.42 7.95 -4.14
C SER A 95 11.05 6.57 -4.18
N PHE A 96 12.33 6.45 -4.52
CA PHE A 96 13.03 5.17 -4.58
C PHE A 96 14.17 5.10 -3.55
N VAL A 97 14.25 3.96 -2.86
CA VAL A 97 15.43 3.63 -2.03
C VAL A 97 16.67 3.49 -2.92
N TYR A 98 16.52 2.82 -4.07
CA TYR A 98 17.60 2.61 -5.02
C TYR A 98 17.63 3.74 -6.06
N THR A 99 18.69 4.55 -6.04
CA THR A 99 18.96 5.64 -6.99
C THR A 99 20.35 5.46 -7.59
N TRP A 100 20.51 4.41 -8.41
CA TRP A 100 21.81 3.93 -8.91
C TRP A 100 22.77 3.45 -7.82
N THR A 101 22.26 2.99 -6.67
CA THR A 101 23.04 2.38 -5.59
C THR A 101 23.16 0.87 -5.79
N TYR A 102 24.19 0.25 -5.19
CA TYR A 102 24.40 -1.20 -5.31
C TYR A 102 23.40 -1.96 -4.45
N SER A 103 22.71 -2.93 -5.07
CA SER A 103 21.78 -3.85 -4.40
C SER A 103 22.50 -5.18 -4.13
N PRO A 104 22.67 -5.58 -2.85
CA PRO A 104 23.23 -6.88 -2.49
C PRO A 104 22.45 -8.07 -3.09
N PHE A 105 21.12 -8.04 -3.04
CA PHE A 105 20.26 -9.09 -3.57
C PHE A 105 20.38 -9.22 -5.10
N ARG A 106 20.38 -8.10 -5.83
CA ARG A 106 20.46 -8.09 -7.30
C ARG A 106 21.87 -8.18 -7.84
N GLN A 107 22.87 -8.03 -6.99
CA GLN A 107 24.30 -8.03 -7.32
C GLN A 107 24.67 -7.04 -8.44
N ARG A 108 24.01 -5.87 -8.46
CA ARG A 108 24.27 -4.79 -9.43
C ARG A 108 23.81 -3.44 -8.89
N ARG A 109 24.23 -2.36 -9.57
CA ARG A 109 23.63 -1.04 -9.37
C ARG A 109 22.19 -1.04 -9.88
N HIS A 110 21.28 -0.48 -9.10
CA HIS A 110 19.85 -0.56 -9.34
C HIS A 110 19.17 0.79 -9.10
N GLY A 111 18.01 0.97 -9.75
CA GLY A 111 17.17 2.16 -9.66
C GLY A 111 17.56 3.28 -10.61
N ASN A 112 16.81 4.37 -10.55
CA ASN A 112 17.01 5.59 -11.33
C ASN A 112 16.80 6.81 -10.42
N ASP A 113 17.43 7.92 -10.78
CA ASP A 113 17.08 9.22 -10.20
C ASP A 113 15.76 9.69 -10.81
N VAL A 114 14.80 10.00 -9.95
CA VAL A 114 13.45 10.46 -10.31
C VAL A 114 13.08 11.76 -9.61
N SER A 115 14.09 12.52 -9.18
CA SER A 115 13.93 13.83 -8.54
C SER A 115 13.23 14.85 -9.45
N ASP A 116 13.30 14.67 -10.77
CA ASP A 116 12.60 15.48 -11.78
C ASP A 116 11.11 15.13 -11.94
N ARG A 117 10.64 14.03 -11.34
CA ARG A 117 9.26 13.55 -11.46
C ARG A 117 8.41 14.04 -10.29
N PRO A 118 7.20 14.56 -10.57
CA PRO A 118 6.28 14.98 -9.53
C PRO A 118 5.69 13.78 -8.75
N PRO A 119 5.35 13.93 -7.46
CA PRO A 119 4.92 12.82 -6.61
C PRO A 119 3.65 12.10 -7.08
N TYR A 120 2.74 12.81 -7.76
CA TYR A 120 1.51 12.21 -8.29
C TYR A 120 1.76 11.20 -9.42
N GLN A 121 2.99 11.06 -9.94
CA GLN A 121 3.34 10.00 -10.89
C GLN A 121 3.71 8.67 -10.21
N PHE A 122 3.75 8.63 -8.88
CA PHE A 122 4.11 7.44 -8.13
C PHE A 122 2.89 6.90 -7.40
N VAL A 123 2.61 5.61 -7.64
CA VAL A 123 1.59 4.86 -6.90
C VAL A 123 2.29 4.01 -5.84
N VAL A 124 1.86 4.14 -4.59
CA VAL A 124 2.43 3.40 -3.46
C VAL A 124 1.34 2.58 -2.76
N CYS A 125 1.72 1.44 -2.22
CA CYS A 125 0.82 0.55 -1.49
C CYS A 125 1.58 -0.23 -0.42
N SER A 126 0.89 -0.56 0.68
CA SER A 126 1.32 -1.56 1.66
C SER A 126 0.87 -2.96 1.26
N GLN A 127 -0.23 -3.07 0.50
CA GLN A 127 -0.75 -4.33 0.00
C GLN A 127 -1.24 -4.18 -1.45
N ASN A 128 -1.06 -5.23 -2.24
CA ASN A 128 -1.69 -5.42 -3.53
C ASN A 128 -1.81 -6.93 -3.81
N HIS A 129 -2.42 -7.29 -4.94
CA HIS A 129 -2.63 -8.70 -5.30
C HIS A 129 -1.32 -9.50 -5.39
N ASP A 130 -0.23 -8.88 -5.86
CA ASP A 130 1.07 -9.53 -6.00
C ASP A 130 1.77 -9.72 -4.65
N GLN A 131 1.73 -8.71 -3.78
CA GLN A 131 2.37 -8.74 -2.46
C GLN A 131 1.72 -9.74 -1.51
N ILE A 132 0.44 -10.02 -1.72
CA ILE A 132 -0.28 -11.05 -0.97
C ILE A 132 -0.22 -12.39 -1.72
N GLY A 133 -0.65 -12.43 -2.98
CA GLY A 133 -0.84 -13.68 -3.75
C GLY A 133 0.41 -14.43 -4.16
N ASN A 134 1.57 -13.75 -4.18
CA ASN A 134 2.85 -14.43 -4.39
C ASN A 134 3.39 -15.08 -3.11
N ARG A 135 2.81 -14.79 -1.93
CA ARG A 135 3.11 -15.52 -0.70
C ARG A 135 2.47 -16.90 -0.75
N MET A 136 3.12 -17.90 -0.18
CA MET A 136 2.64 -19.29 -0.21
C MET A 136 1.22 -19.44 0.35
N LEU A 137 0.97 -18.78 1.49
CA LEU A 137 -0.31 -18.84 2.20
C LEU A 137 -1.24 -17.66 1.86
N GLY A 138 -0.82 -16.73 1.00
CA GLY A 138 -1.63 -15.56 0.66
C GLY A 138 -1.96 -14.67 1.86
N GLU A 139 -1.09 -14.63 2.88
CA GLU A 139 -1.31 -13.87 4.11
C GLU A 139 -1.34 -12.37 3.83
N ARG A 140 -2.36 -11.69 4.36
CA ARG A 140 -2.46 -10.24 4.35
C ARG A 140 -1.54 -9.63 5.40
N LEU A 141 -1.19 -8.35 5.23
CA LEU A 141 -0.36 -7.64 6.18
C LEU A 141 -0.94 -7.66 7.60
N SER A 142 -2.27 -7.58 7.74
CA SER A 142 -3.01 -7.68 9.01
C SER A 142 -2.71 -8.95 9.82
N GLN A 143 -2.27 -10.04 9.17
CA GLN A 143 -1.88 -11.29 9.82
C GLN A 143 -0.38 -11.36 10.13
N LEU A 144 0.43 -10.51 9.52
CA LEU A 144 1.88 -10.50 9.62
C LEU A 144 2.40 -9.47 10.64
N VAL A 145 1.59 -8.45 10.94
CA VAL A 145 1.95 -7.38 11.88
C VAL A 145 0.89 -7.23 12.97
N SER A 146 1.26 -6.54 14.04
CA SER A 146 0.31 -6.18 15.10
C SER A 146 -0.79 -5.24 14.57
N PHE A 147 -1.86 -5.09 15.34
CA PHE A 147 -2.90 -4.10 15.04
C PHE A 147 -2.34 -2.67 14.93
N SER A 148 -1.39 -2.31 15.80
CA SER A 148 -0.67 -1.03 15.75
C SER A 148 0.20 -0.91 14.49
N GLY A 149 0.89 -1.98 14.09
CA GLY A 149 1.63 -2.06 12.82
C GLY A 149 0.73 -1.86 11.60
N SER A 150 -0.49 -2.40 11.63
CA SER A 150 -1.48 -2.20 10.56
C SER A 150 -1.91 -0.73 10.43
N LYS A 151 -2.13 -0.05 11.57
CA LYS A 151 -2.40 1.41 11.59
C LYS A 151 -1.22 2.23 11.06
N LEU A 152 0.01 1.85 11.43
CA LEU A 152 1.22 2.48 10.90
C LEU A 152 1.34 2.35 9.38
N ALA A 153 1.11 1.15 8.85
CA ALA A 153 1.12 0.89 7.41
C ALA A 153 0.12 1.78 6.66
N ALA A 154 -1.11 1.81 7.15
CA ALA A 154 -2.19 2.62 6.59
C ALA A 154 -1.77 4.09 6.47
N ALA A 155 -1.22 4.64 7.55
CA ALA A 155 -0.83 6.03 7.60
C ALA A 155 0.43 6.35 6.80
N ALA A 156 1.42 5.46 6.79
CA ALA A 156 2.62 5.59 5.96
C ALA A 156 2.25 5.74 4.47
N VAL A 157 1.26 4.98 4.00
CA VAL A 157 0.73 5.07 2.63
C VAL A 157 -0.13 6.32 2.45
N LEU A 158 -1.14 6.54 3.31
CA LEU A 158 -2.16 7.57 3.13
C LEU A 158 -1.67 8.99 3.41
N LEU A 159 -0.63 9.17 4.23
CA LEU A 159 -0.05 10.49 4.52
C LEU A 159 1.12 10.83 3.59
N SER A 160 1.64 9.85 2.84
CA SER A 160 2.72 10.05 1.86
C SER A 160 2.37 11.10 0.79
N PRO A 161 3.34 11.73 0.13
CA PRO A 161 3.08 12.64 -0.98
C PRO A 161 2.56 11.93 -2.25
N TYR A 162 2.57 10.60 -2.29
CA TYR A 162 2.29 9.78 -3.48
C TYR A 162 0.81 9.41 -3.62
N ILE A 163 0.43 8.79 -4.74
CA ILE A 163 -0.92 8.26 -4.94
C ILE A 163 -1.06 6.94 -4.17
N PRO A 164 -1.93 6.84 -3.16
CA PRO A 164 -2.12 5.60 -2.42
C PRO A 164 -2.99 4.62 -3.23
N LEU A 165 -2.56 3.36 -3.29
CA LEU A 165 -3.36 2.22 -3.71
C LEU A 165 -3.64 1.34 -2.49
N LEU A 166 -4.93 1.00 -2.31
CA LEU A 166 -5.38 0.08 -1.27
C LEU A 166 -5.81 -1.24 -1.91
N PHE A 167 -5.53 -2.36 -1.25
CA PHE A 167 -6.06 -3.65 -1.67
C PHE A 167 -7.39 -3.94 -0.98
N MET A 168 -8.35 -4.53 -1.70
CA MET A 168 -9.69 -4.79 -1.18
C MET A 168 -9.66 -5.53 0.17
N GLY A 169 -10.29 -4.96 1.19
CA GLY A 169 -10.34 -5.49 2.55
C GLY A 169 -9.21 -5.05 3.47
N GLU A 170 -8.16 -4.40 2.95
CA GLU A 170 -7.07 -3.82 3.76
C GLU A 170 -7.59 -2.80 4.78
N GLU A 171 -8.60 -2.02 4.42
CA GLU A 171 -9.11 -0.90 5.22
C GLU A 171 -9.78 -1.34 6.52
N TYR A 172 -10.28 -2.57 6.60
CA TYR A 172 -10.81 -3.16 7.85
C TYR A 172 -9.95 -4.32 8.34
N GLY A 173 -8.79 -4.56 7.74
CA GLY A 173 -7.88 -5.63 8.17
C GLY A 173 -8.44 -7.03 7.92
N GLU A 174 -8.97 -7.26 6.71
CA GLU A 174 -9.43 -8.57 6.24
C GLU A 174 -8.45 -9.69 6.60
N THR A 175 -9.00 -10.84 6.99
CA THR A 175 -8.25 -12.04 7.39
C THR A 175 -8.35 -13.18 6.37
N ALA A 176 -9.34 -13.14 5.46
CA ALA A 176 -9.36 -14.03 4.31
C ALA A 176 -8.06 -13.86 3.49
N PRO A 177 -7.31 -14.95 3.21
CA PRO A 177 -6.10 -14.85 2.40
C PRO A 177 -6.43 -14.36 0.98
N PHE A 178 -5.40 -14.02 0.21
CA PHE A 178 -5.55 -13.85 -1.23
C PHE A 178 -4.47 -14.66 -1.92
N THR A 179 -4.79 -15.91 -2.28
CA THR A 179 -3.87 -16.84 -2.94
C THR A 179 -4.08 -16.84 -4.45
N TYR A 180 -3.11 -17.38 -5.18
CA TYR A 180 -3.24 -17.62 -6.61
C TYR A 180 -4.24 -18.76 -6.88
N PHE A 181 -5.29 -18.48 -7.65
CA PHE A 181 -6.28 -19.47 -8.10
C PHE A 181 -6.54 -19.33 -9.60
N VAL A 182 -6.88 -20.44 -10.25
CA VAL A 182 -7.13 -20.56 -11.69
C VAL A 182 -8.34 -21.46 -11.96
N SER A 183 -8.91 -21.31 -13.16
CA SER A 183 -10.00 -22.18 -13.64
C SER A 183 -9.76 -22.52 -15.11
N HIS A 184 -8.73 -23.33 -15.38
CA HIS A 184 -8.42 -23.84 -16.72
C HIS A 184 -9.02 -25.22 -16.93
N SER A 185 -9.48 -25.50 -18.15
CA SER A 185 -10.04 -26.81 -18.52
C SER A 185 -9.00 -27.81 -19.01
N ASP A 186 -7.78 -27.37 -19.34
CA ASP A 186 -6.69 -28.19 -19.85
C ASP A 186 -5.95 -28.90 -18.69
N PRO A 187 -6.01 -30.24 -18.59
CA PRO A 187 -5.35 -30.98 -17.52
C PRO A 187 -3.82 -30.83 -17.49
N ASP A 188 -3.17 -30.71 -18.65
CA ASP A 188 -1.71 -30.60 -18.73
C ASP A 188 -1.25 -29.24 -18.22
N LEU A 189 -2.01 -28.18 -18.52
CA LEU A 189 -1.78 -26.85 -17.98
C LEU A 189 -1.98 -26.81 -16.46
N LEU A 190 -3.03 -27.45 -15.93
CA LEU A 190 -3.27 -27.53 -14.49
C LEU A 190 -2.14 -28.26 -13.76
N GLU A 191 -1.64 -29.36 -14.32
CA GLU A 191 -0.51 -30.09 -13.75
C GLU A 191 0.78 -29.27 -13.80
N ALA A 192 1.04 -28.56 -14.92
CA ALA A 192 2.17 -27.66 -15.03
C ALA A 192 2.12 -26.54 -13.98
N ILE A 193 0.94 -25.96 -13.70
CA ILE A 193 0.76 -24.94 -12.65
C ILE A 193 1.05 -25.53 -11.26
N ARG A 194 0.54 -26.74 -10.96
CA ARG A 194 0.79 -27.40 -9.67
C ARG A 194 2.28 -27.66 -9.45
N GLN A 195 2.96 -28.17 -10.46
CA GLN A 195 4.40 -28.45 -10.41
C GLN A 195 5.23 -27.16 -10.31
N GLY A 196 4.90 -26.15 -11.11
CA GLY A 196 5.56 -24.84 -11.09
C GLY A 196 5.48 -24.19 -9.71
N ARG A 197 4.28 -24.15 -9.13
CA ARG A 197 4.09 -23.64 -7.77
C ARG A 197 4.85 -24.46 -6.74
N ALA A 198 4.74 -25.79 -6.76
CA ALA A 198 5.48 -26.66 -5.84
C ALA A 198 7.00 -26.45 -5.92
N GLN A 199 7.53 -26.12 -7.11
CA GLN A 199 8.95 -25.85 -7.31
C GLN A 199 9.36 -24.45 -6.82
N GLU A 200 8.57 -23.41 -7.12
CA GLU A 200 8.79 -22.06 -6.56
C GLU A 200 8.85 -22.08 -5.03
N PHE A 201 8.03 -22.90 -4.38
CA PHE A 201 7.95 -22.95 -2.92
C PHE A 201 9.07 -23.72 -2.22
N LYS A 202 9.84 -24.55 -2.93
CA LYS A 202 11.04 -25.18 -2.35
C LYS A 202 12.11 -24.15 -2.00
N ASP A 203 12.16 -23.04 -2.74
CA ASP A 203 13.15 -21.99 -2.55
C ASP A 203 12.80 -21.03 -1.39
N PHE A 204 11.56 -21.05 -0.89
CA PHE A 204 11.06 -20.15 0.16
C PHE A 204 10.97 -20.78 1.57
N HIS A 205 11.51 -21.99 1.79
CA HIS A 205 11.56 -22.68 3.11
C HIS A 205 10.25 -22.67 3.91
N ALA A 206 9.10 -22.62 3.24
CA ALA A 206 7.81 -22.50 3.91
C ALA A 206 7.29 -23.88 4.35
N VAL A 207 6.70 -23.95 5.55
CA VAL A 207 6.18 -25.20 6.13
C VAL A 207 4.77 -25.47 5.58
N GLY A 208 4.59 -26.57 4.86
CA GLY A 208 3.29 -27.02 4.35
C GLY A 208 3.28 -27.27 2.84
N ALA A 209 2.14 -27.72 2.32
CA ALA A 209 1.88 -27.81 0.88
C ALA A 209 1.08 -26.58 0.44
N PRO A 210 1.37 -26.00 -0.74
CA PRO A 210 0.56 -24.92 -1.28
C PRO A 210 -0.87 -25.39 -1.54
N ALA A 211 -1.85 -24.49 -1.40
CA ALA A 211 -3.22 -24.77 -1.81
C ALA A 211 -3.27 -25.09 -3.31
N ASP A 212 -4.12 -26.04 -3.71
CA ASP A 212 -4.33 -26.34 -5.14
C ASP A 212 -5.01 -25.13 -5.80
N ALA A 213 -4.27 -24.42 -6.65
CA ALA A 213 -4.76 -23.24 -7.36
C ALA A 213 -6.00 -23.52 -8.20
N ALA A 214 -6.20 -24.77 -8.65
CA ALA A 214 -7.36 -25.18 -9.44
C ALA A 214 -8.60 -25.50 -8.59
N SER A 215 -8.46 -25.58 -7.26
CA SER A 215 -9.57 -25.92 -6.37
C SER A 215 -10.51 -24.72 -6.18
N LEU A 216 -11.82 -24.98 -6.30
CA LEU A 216 -12.86 -24.00 -5.98
C LEU A 216 -12.76 -23.51 -4.52
N ASP A 217 -12.26 -24.34 -3.61
CA ASP A 217 -12.11 -23.96 -2.21
C ASP A 217 -11.01 -22.90 -2.03
N THR A 218 -9.98 -22.91 -2.89
CA THR A 218 -8.93 -21.88 -2.91
C THR A 218 -9.52 -20.52 -3.28
N PHE A 219 -10.40 -20.47 -4.28
CA PHE A 219 -11.14 -19.26 -4.64
C PHE A 219 -12.08 -18.81 -3.51
N LYS A 220 -12.87 -19.74 -2.95
CA LYS A 220 -13.82 -19.43 -1.86
C LYS A 220 -13.11 -18.88 -0.63
N ALA A 221 -11.94 -19.41 -0.29
CA ALA A 221 -11.12 -18.91 0.82
C ALA A 221 -10.65 -17.46 0.63
N CYS A 222 -10.59 -16.97 -0.62
CA CYS A 222 -10.18 -15.60 -0.93
C CYS A 222 -11.32 -14.57 -0.91
N GLN A 223 -12.56 -15.01 -0.64
CA GLN A 223 -13.71 -14.11 -0.62
C GLN A 223 -13.69 -13.24 0.64
N LEU A 224 -13.97 -11.95 0.46
CA LEU A 224 -14.01 -10.97 1.54
C LEU A 224 -15.13 -11.28 2.54
N ASN A 225 -14.82 -11.19 3.83
CA ASN A 225 -15.79 -11.28 4.90
C ASN A 225 -16.35 -9.90 5.26
N TRP A 226 -17.36 -9.47 4.52
CA TRP A 226 -18.01 -8.17 4.73
C TRP A 226 -18.63 -7.98 6.12
N ALA A 227 -18.98 -9.06 6.82
CA ALA A 227 -19.60 -8.99 8.13
C ALA A 227 -18.59 -8.58 9.24
N GLU A 228 -17.30 -8.86 9.05
CA GLU A 228 -16.24 -8.49 10.00
C GLU A 228 -15.99 -6.98 10.00
N ARG A 229 -16.18 -6.31 8.87
CA ARG A 229 -15.89 -4.88 8.67
C ARG A 229 -16.47 -3.94 9.74
N SER A 230 -17.59 -4.31 10.37
CA SER A 230 -18.24 -3.49 11.41
C SER A 230 -18.03 -4.00 12.84
N GLN A 231 -17.13 -4.96 13.06
CA GLN A 231 -16.94 -5.64 14.35
C GLN A 231 -15.56 -5.35 14.95
N GLY A 232 -15.51 -5.12 16.26
CA GLY A 232 -14.27 -5.04 17.03
C GLY A 232 -13.17 -4.20 16.38
N GLN A 233 -11.97 -4.79 16.28
CA GLN A 233 -10.78 -4.15 15.69
C GLN A 233 -10.95 -3.79 14.21
N HIS A 234 -11.72 -4.56 13.44
CA HIS A 234 -11.95 -4.30 12.02
C HIS A 234 -12.73 -2.99 11.80
N GLY A 235 -13.77 -2.77 12.60
CA GLY A 235 -14.54 -1.52 12.58
C GLY A 235 -13.70 -0.31 12.98
N VAL A 236 -12.84 -0.46 13.98
CA VAL A 236 -11.91 0.59 14.41
C VAL A 236 -10.87 0.91 13.33
N LEU A 237 -10.30 -0.11 12.69
CA LEU A 237 -9.34 0.08 11.61
C LEU A 237 -10.00 0.77 10.41
N LEU A 238 -11.22 0.39 10.05
CA LEU A 238 -11.98 1.08 9.00
C LEU A 238 -12.18 2.56 9.32
N ALA A 239 -12.60 2.88 10.55
CA ALA A 239 -12.76 4.26 10.99
C ALA A 239 -11.42 5.03 10.95
N PHE A 240 -10.31 4.37 11.29
CA PHE A 240 -8.97 4.94 11.20
C PHE A 240 -8.57 5.25 9.75
N TYR A 241 -8.79 4.32 8.80
CA TYR A 241 -8.59 4.56 7.36
C TYR A 241 -9.45 5.72 6.85
N GLN A 242 -10.73 5.76 7.23
CA GLN A 242 -11.62 6.87 6.88
C GLN A 242 -11.12 8.20 7.40
N ARG A 243 -10.60 8.23 8.64
CA ARG A 243 -10.02 9.42 9.25
C ARG A 243 -8.76 9.88 8.52
N LEU A 244 -7.87 8.96 8.15
CA LEU A 244 -6.67 9.28 7.35
C LEU A 244 -7.04 9.86 5.97
N ILE A 245 -8.00 9.26 5.28
CA ILE A 245 -8.50 9.76 3.98
C ILE A 245 -9.13 11.14 4.14
N GLN A 246 -9.92 11.35 5.19
CA GLN A 246 -10.51 12.64 5.51
C GLN A 246 -9.42 13.70 5.72
N LEU A 247 -8.41 13.41 6.55
CA LEU A 247 -7.29 14.31 6.81
C LEU A 247 -6.52 14.63 5.54
N ARG A 248 -6.21 13.62 4.71
CA ARG A 248 -5.54 13.80 3.41
C ARG A 248 -6.33 14.75 2.48
N ARG A 249 -7.66 14.69 2.51
CA ARG A 249 -8.52 15.56 1.69
C ARG A 249 -8.68 16.97 2.24
N GLN A 250 -8.70 17.12 3.57
CA GLN A 250 -9.02 18.38 4.23
C GLN A 250 -7.80 19.26 4.46
N LEU A 251 -6.63 18.68 4.71
CA LEU A 251 -5.40 19.42 4.98
C LEU A 251 -4.69 19.74 3.66
N PRO A 252 -4.55 21.01 3.25
CA PRO A 252 -3.93 21.32 1.96
C PRO A 252 -2.48 20.86 1.85
N ALA A 253 -1.73 20.89 2.97
CA ALA A 253 -0.38 20.32 3.07
C ALA A 253 -0.32 18.81 2.79
N LEU A 254 -1.43 18.08 2.96
CA LEU A 254 -1.53 16.65 2.63
C LEU A 254 -2.15 16.38 1.25
N HIS A 255 -3.07 17.24 0.82
CA HIS A 255 -3.80 17.10 -0.44
C HIS A 255 -2.93 17.46 -1.65
N ILE A 256 -2.21 18.59 -1.56
CA ILE A 256 -1.36 19.11 -2.63
C ILE A 256 0.02 18.47 -2.50
N SER A 257 0.60 18.07 -3.63
CA SER A 257 1.86 17.34 -3.64
C SER A 257 2.78 17.86 -4.73
N ASP A 258 3.79 18.62 -4.30
CA ASP A 258 4.93 19.08 -5.08
C ASP A 258 6.21 18.61 -4.38
N ARG A 259 7.28 18.32 -5.14
CA ARG A 259 8.58 17.89 -4.58
C ARG A 259 9.19 18.90 -3.63
N ARG A 260 8.82 20.18 -3.77
CA ARG A 260 9.33 21.28 -2.95
C ARG A 260 8.52 21.48 -1.66
N ASP A 261 7.43 20.75 -1.51
CA ASP A 261 6.40 20.95 -0.49
C ASP A 261 6.44 19.84 0.60
N PHE A 262 7.56 19.11 0.70
CA PHE A 262 7.79 18.17 1.79
C PHE A 262 9.27 17.83 2.01
N GLU A 263 9.55 17.38 3.23
CA GLU A 263 10.81 16.82 3.68
C GLU A 263 10.54 15.57 4.52
N ALA A 264 11.29 14.51 4.28
CA ALA A 264 11.31 13.33 5.13
C ALA A 264 12.69 13.16 5.78
N PHE A 265 12.68 12.80 7.06
CA PHE A 265 13.91 12.60 7.83
C PHE A 265 13.82 11.34 8.68
N TRP A 266 14.99 10.83 9.07
CA TRP A 266 15.11 9.71 9.99
C TRP A 266 16.04 10.09 11.14
N GLN A 267 15.62 9.80 12.36
CA GLN A 267 16.38 10.05 13.57
C GLN A 267 16.18 8.87 14.53
N SER A 268 17.24 8.09 14.74
CA SER A 268 17.22 6.88 15.59
C SER A 268 16.15 5.87 15.15
N ASP A 269 14.98 5.82 15.79
CA ASP A 269 13.89 4.91 15.45
C ASP A 269 12.64 5.63 14.89
N LEU A 270 12.75 6.95 14.71
CA LEU A 270 11.66 7.80 14.27
C LEU A 270 11.87 8.22 12.82
N VAL A 271 10.81 8.11 12.02
CA VAL A 271 10.74 8.71 10.68
C VAL A 271 9.76 9.87 10.74
N GLY A 272 10.20 11.04 10.30
CA GLY A 272 9.37 12.23 10.18
C GLY A 272 9.05 12.54 8.73
N LEU A 273 7.84 13.04 8.50
CA LEU A 273 7.39 13.58 7.23
C LEU A 273 6.76 14.94 7.49
N HIS A 274 7.49 15.99 7.15
CA HIS A 274 7.04 17.36 7.19
C HIS A 274 6.54 17.75 5.80
N ARG A 275 5.29 18.17 5.67
CA ARG A 275 4.68 18.62 4.41
C ARG A 275 4.11 20.01 4.59
N TRP A 276 4.17 20.84 3.58
CA TRP A 276 3.64 22.20 3.63
C TRP A 276 3.04 22.62 2.29
N HIS A 277 2.12 23.56 2.34
CA HIS A 277 1.65 24.27 1.16
C HIS A 277 1.28 25.70 1.57
N ASN A 278 2.01 26.68 1.03
CA ASN A 278 1.98 28.06 1.52
C ASN A 278 2.27 28.12 3.04
N GLU A 279 1.39 28.76 3.83
CA GLU A 279 1.56 28.93 5.28
C GLU A 279 1.12 27.71 6.10
N GLN A 280 0.40 26.77 5.48
CA GLN A 280 -0.11 25.57 6.14
C GLN A 280 0.93 24.46 6.10
N ALA A 281 1.06 23.73 7.21
CA ALA A 281 1.99 22.62 7.30
C ALA A 281 1.42 21.46 8.13
N ALA A 282 1.88 20.25 7.83
CA ALA A 282 1.56 19.03 8.54
C ALA A 282 2.84 18.27 8.87
N LEU A 283 2.94 17.74 10.08
CA LEU A 283 4.07 16.95 10.55
C LEU A 283 3.57 15.60 11.02
N ALA A 284 3.92 14.54 10.28
CA ALA A 284 3.67 13.17 10.67
C ALA A 284 4.96 12.56 11.24
N LEU A 285 4.87 11.96 12.41
CA LEU A 285 5.99 11.28 13.07
C LEU A 285 5.62 9.80 13.25
N PHE A 286 6.46 8.90 12.74
CA PHE A 286 6.25 7.46 12.76
C PHE A 286 7.32 6.79 13.61
N ASN A 287 6.92 6.02 14.61
CA ASN A 287 7.82 5.14 15.36
C ASN A 287 7.55 3.68 14.96
N PHE A 288 8.43 3.13 14.10
CA PHE A 288 8.38 1.72 13.69
C PHE A 288 9.14 0.79 14.65
N GLY A 289 9.86 1.36 15.62
CA GLY A 289 10.69 0.64 16.58
C GLY A 289 9.90 -0.09 17.66
N ASP A 290 10.62 -0.80 18.51
CA ASP A 290 10.10 -1.49 19.69
C ASP A 290 10.30 -0.72 21.00
N GLN A 291 10.96 0.45 20.94
CA GLN A 291 11.15 1.38 22.06
C GLN A 291 10.36 2.67 21.83
N THR A 292 10.10 3.38 22.92
CA THR A 292 9.58 4.75 22.86
C THR A 292 10.62 5.66 22.21
N ALA A 293 10.18 6.45 21.23
CA ALA A 293 11.00 7.44 20.55
C ALA A 293 10.62 8.85 20.99
N GLU A 294 11.58 9.76 21.04
CA GLU A 294 11.37 11.16 21.36
C GLU A 294 11.75 12.04 20.17
N TYR A 295 10.97 13.10 19.96
CA TYR A 295 11.25 14.11 18.95
C TYR A 295 11.04 15.51 19.52
N SER A 296 12.06 16.35 19.42
CA SER A 296 11.96 17.77 19.75
C SER A 296 11.59 18.58 18.51
N LEU A 297 10.52 19.37 18.59
CA LEU A 297 10.03 20.12 17.44
C LEU A 297 11.06 21.17 16.98
N ALA A 298 11.61 20.95 15.78
CA ALA A 298 12.61 21.84 15.18
C ALA A 298 12.00 23.06 14.44
N CYS A 299 10.74 22.95 13.99
CA CYS A 299 10.11 23.97 13.15
C CYS A 299 9.27 24.98 13.95
N ALA A 300 9.26 26.24 13.48
CA ALA A 300 8.57 27.34 14.14
C ALA A 300 7.03 27.25 14.02
N GLY A 301 6.34 27.85 14.99
CA GLY A 301 4.88 27.95 15.04
C GLY A 301 4.26 27.05 16.10
N THR A 302 2.94 27.19 16.26
CA THR A 302 2.15 26.33 17.15
C THR A 302 1.49 25.24 16.32
N TRP A 303 1.59 24.01 16.78
CA TRP A 303 1.13 22.82 16.10
C TRP A 303 0.03 22.16 16.90
N GLN A 304 -1.07 21.79 16.24
CA GLN A 304 -2.22 21.13 16.85
C GLN A 304 -2.27 19.67 16.41
N LYS A 305 -2.42 18.75 17.35
CA LYS A 305 -2.58 17.32 17.07
C LYS A 305 -3.88 17.06 16.32
N ARG A 306 -3.81 16.27 15.25
CA ARG A 306 -4.95 15.91 14.38
C ARG A 306 -5.27 14.41 14.40
N LEU A 307 -4.27 13.59 14.70
CA LEU A 307 -4.38 12.14 14.83
C LEU A 307 -3.27 11.64 15.77
N ASP A 308 -3.61 10.69 16.63
CA ASP A 308 -2.66 9.94 17.44
C ASP A 308 -3.10 8.48 17.44
N SER A 309 -2.32 7.58 16.86
CA SER A 309 -2.69 6.17 16.77
C SER A 309 -2.70 5.45 18.12
N SER A 310 -2.09 6.06 19.15
CA SER A 310 -2.00 5.53 20.52
C SER A 310 -3.23 5.86 21.36
N ASP A 311 -4.13 6.73 20.88
CA ASP A 311 -5.39 7.05 21.54
C ASP A 311 -6.29 5.80 21.69
N GLU A 312 -6.98 5.70 22.82
CA GLU A 312 -7.90 4.61 23.15
C GLU A 312 -9.02 4.46 22.12
N GLN A 313 -9.46 5.56 21.49
CA GLN A 313 -10.48 5.52 20.43
C GLN A 313 -10.03 4.67 19.22
N TRP A 314 -8.72 4.55 19.01
CA TRP A 314 -8.12 3.73 17.95
C TRP A 314 -7.57 2.40 18.50
N LEU A 315 -7.97 2.00 19.71
CA LEU A 315 -7.42 0.85 20.43
C LEU A 315 -5.88 0.91 20.52
N GLY A 316 -5.35 2.11 20.78
CA GLY A 316 -3.94 2.33 21.07
C GLY A 316 -3.56 2.03 22.53
N SER A 317 -2.32 2.33 22.90
CA SER A 317 -1.78 2.07 24.24
C SER A 317 -2.26 3.05 25.32
N GLY A 318 -2.99 4.10 24.95
CA GLY A 318 -3.42 5.19 25.84
C GLY A 318 -2.32 6.23 26.15
N ALA A 319 -1.08 6.01 25.68
CA ALA A 319 0.00 6.98 25.79
C ALA A 319 -0.15 8.04 24.68
N ILE A 320 -0.78 9.16 25.05
CA ILE A 320 -1.20 10.20 24.12
C ILE A 320 -0.14 11.32 24.06
N ALA A 321 0.25 11.67 22.84
CA ALA A 321 1.12 12.82 22.56
C ALA A 321 0.42 14.15 22.92
N ALA A 322 1.18 15.20 23.22
CA ALA A 322 0.61 16.50 23.61
C ALA A 322 -0.37 17.05 22.56
N ASP A 323 -1.49 17.65 22.98
CA ASP A 323 -2.52 18.17 22.06
C ASP A 323 -2.03 19.35 21.22
N SER A 324 -1.07 20.10 21.76
CA SER A 324 -0.36 21.16 21.07
C SER A 324 1.15 21.01 21.26
N LEU A 325 1.92 21.44 20.25
CA LEU A 325 3.38 21.50 20.28
C LEU A 325 3.85 22.89 19.87
N THR A 326 4.82 23.41 20.60
CA THR A 326 5.56 24.65 20.30
C THR A 326 7.05 24.35 20.12
N PRO A 327 7.83 25.25 19.51
CA PRO A 327 9.23 24.94 19.16
C PRO A 327 10.05 24.56 20.39
N SER A 328 10.90 23.54 20.26
CA SER A 328 11.69 22.91 21.33
C SER A 328 10.90 22.04 22.32
N GLU A 329 9.58 21.96 22.26
CA GLU A 329 8.85 20.95 23.02
C GLU A 329 9.11 19.55 22.44
N THR A 330 9.23 18.58 23.35
CA THR A 330 9.47 17.19 23.00
C THR A 330 8.16 16.41 23.05
N VAL A 331 7.91 15.65 21.99
CA VAL A 331 6.84 14.66 21.94
C VAL A 331 7.43 13.25 22.08
N SER A 332 6.76 12.42 22.87
CA SER A 332 7.10 11.02 23.08
C SER A 332 6.12 10.13 22.31
N LEU A 333 6.65 9.22 21.49
CA LEU A 333 5.88 8.29 20.67
C LEU A 333 6.12 6.85 21.16
N PRO A 334 5.09 6.13 21.63
CA PRO A 334 5.19 4.72 21.94
C PRO A 334 5.68 3.86 20.76
N PRO A 335 6.16 2.63 21.01
CA PRO A 335 6.46 1.68 19.95
C PRO A 335 5.29 1.48 18.99
N GLN A 336 5.59 1.29 17.72
CA GLN A 336 4.59 1.03 16.66
C GLN A 336 3.45 2.07 16.61
N SER A 337 3.78 3.35 16.71
CA SER A 337 2.80 4.44 16.77
C SER A 337 3.10 5.61 15.85
N LEU A 338 2.07 6.39 15.55
CA LEU A 338 2.10 7.60 14.75
C LEU A 338 1.37 8.73 15.46
N VAL A 339 1.90 9.93 15.30
CA VAL A 339 1.17 11.18 15.56
C VAL A 339 1.24 12.12 14.35
N LEU A 340 0.12 12.78 14.04
CA LEU A 340 0.02 13.82 13.02
C LEU A 340 -0.34 15.15 13.69
N TYR A 341 0.47 16.17 13.41
CA TYR A 341 0.22 17.55 13.77
C TYR A 341 -0.04 18.42 12.55
N GLU A 342 -0.83 19.47 12.73
CA GLU A 342 -1.03 20.55 11.76
C GLU A 342 -0.58 21.87 12.37
N LYS A 343 0.15 22.68 11.61
CA LYS A 343 0.55 24.03 12.01
C LYS A 343 -0.66 24.96 11.99
N LEU A 344 -0.92 25.64 13.12
CA LEU A 344 -1.91 26.70 13.19
C LEU A 344 -1.39 27.92 12.42
N VAL A 345 -2.23 28.43 11.52
CA VAL A 345 -1.97 29.65 10.72
C VAL A 345 -2.44 30.88 11.46
#